data_AF-A0A970U187-F1
#
_entry.id   AF-A0A970U187-F1
#
_cell.length_a   1.000
_cell.length_b   1.000
_cell.length_c   1.000
_cell.angle_alpha   90.00
_cell.angle_beta   90.00
_cell.angle_gamma   90.00
#
_symmetry.space_group_name_H-M   'P 1'
#
loop_
_entity.id
_entity.type
_entity.pdbx_description
1 polymer ?
#
loop_
_entity_poly.entity_id
_entity_poly.type
_entity_poly.pdbx_seq_one_letter_code
_entity_poly.pdbx_strand_id
1 'polypeptide(L)'
;MRTEHEMMDLILSVARSDDRIRAVLLSGSRANPSVPADRYQDYDITYFVHDIMPFYNAPDWVTRRFGKPLIMQMPEIMRDPMGDGHFVYLMLFPDGNRVDLSFVFTPYVDDGEPALLLLDKDQGNGFIPPLAAPKDTIWHIQPPDELNYRSCCNNFWWCLNNVAKGLARDELPYTMQ
;
A
#
# COMPACT_ATOMS: atom_id res chain seq x y z
N MET A 1 -4.74 2.62 -22.88
CA MET A 1 -4.49 2.70 -21.43
C MET A 1 -5.22 1.53 -20.83
N ARG A 2 -4.54 0.64 -20.08
CA ARG A 2 -5.20 -0.52 -19.51
C ARG A 2 -6.27 -0.06 -18.53
N THR A 3 -7.46 -0.58 -18.70
CA THR A 3 -8.62 -0.41 -17.82
C THR A 3 -8.43 -1.20 -16.52
N GLU A 4 -9.29 -0.95 -15.55
CA GLU A 4 -9.29 -1.72 -14.31
C GLU A 4 -9.45 -3.23 -14.55
N HIS A 5 -10.35 -3.61 -15.45
CA HIS A 5 -10.54 -5.01 -15.82
C HIS A 5 -9.26 -5.62 -16.40
N GLU A 6 -8.61 -4.94 -17.34
CA GLU A 6 -7.35 -5.41 -17.93
C GLU A 6 -6.22 -5.50 -16.91
N MET A 7 -6.16 -4.57 -15.95
CA MET A 7 -5.15 -4.61 -14.87
C MET A 7 -5.40 -5.76 -13.89
N MET A 8 -6.65 -5.96 -13.46
CA MET A 8 -7.01 -7.07 -12.57
C MET A 8 -6.79 -8.43 -13.24
N ASP A 9 -7.14 -8.55 -14.51
CA ASP A 9 -6.87 -9.77 -15.30
C ASP A 9 -5.38 -10.02 -15.47
N LEU A 10 -4.58 -8.97 -15.68
CA LEU A 10 -3.12 -9.07 -15.72
C LEU A 10 -2.57 -9.58 -14.38
N ILE A 11 -2.95 -8.95 -13.26
CA ILE A 11 -2.52 -9.33 -11.92
C ILE A 11 -2.88 -10.79 -11.61
N LEU A 12 -4.11 -11.20 -11.90
CA LEU A 12 -4.57 -12.56 -11.64
C LEU A 12 -3.94 -13.58 -12.59
N SER A 13 -3.74 -13.25 -13.87
CA SER A 13 -3.12 -14.16 -14.83
C SER A 13 -1.65 -14.43 -14.50
N VAL A 14 -0.89 -13.41 -14.07
CA VAL A 14 0.48 -13.57 -13.58
C VAL A 14 0.50 -14.55 -12.40
N ALA A 15 -0.32 -14.31 -11.38
CA ALA A 15 -0.41 -15.17 -10.21
C ALA A 15 -0.85 -16.60 -10.55
N ARG A 16 -1.87 -16.78 -11.40
CA ARG A 16 -2.35 -18.11 -11.83
C ARG A 16 -1.28 -18.89 -12.58
N SER A 17 -0.48 -18.23 -13.41
CA SER A 17 0.56 -18.86 -14.24
C SER A 17 1.87 -19.18 -13.51
N ASP A 18 2.06 -18.68 -12.29
CA ASP A 18 3.28 -18.86 -11.51
C ASP A 18 2.96 -19.65 -10.23
N ASP A 19 3.33 -20.93 -10.17
CA ASP A 19 2.96 -21.83 -9.07
C ASP A 19 3.57 -21.44 -7.71
N ARG A 20 4.62 -20.61 -7.73
CA ARG A 20 5.27 -20.05 -6.55
C ARG A 20 4.38 -19.03 -5.84
N ILE A 21 3.49 -18.36 -6.58
CA ILE A 21 2.48 -17.45 -6.03
C ILE A 21 1.28 -18.28 -5.60
N ARG A 22 1.03 -18.30 -4.29
CA ARG A 22 0.00 -19.14 -3.65
C ARG A 22 -1.31 -18.40 -3.43
N ALA A 23 -1.22 -17.13 -3.06
CA ALA A 23 -2.40 -16.29 -2.87
C ALA A 23 -2.16 -14.85 -3.32
N VAL A 24 -3.25 -14.13 -3.58
CA VAL A 24 -3.25 -12.72 -3.98
C VAL A 24 -4.24 -11.96 -3.13
N LEU A 25 -3.77 -10.90 -2.47
CA LEU A 25 -4.58 -9.96 -1.72
C LEU A 25 -4.52 -8.58 -2.40
N LEU A 26 -5.66 -7.91 -2.48
CA LEU A 26 -5.77 -6.49 -2.83
C LEU A 26 -6.14 -5.72 -1.57
N SER A 27 -5.36 -4.69 -1.23
CA SER A 27 -5.66 -3.79 -0.11
C SER A 27 -5.91 -2.35 -0.61
N GLY A 28 -5.92 -1.39 0.31
CA GLY A 28 -6.03 0.02 -0.03
C GLY A 28 -7.40 0.43 -0.56
N SER A 29 -7.42 1.55 -1.29
CA SER A 29 -8.66 2.22 -1.67
C SER A 29 -9.56 1.38 -2.59
N ARG A 30 -8.98 0.48 -3.42
CA ARG A 30 -9.75 -0.41 -4.31
C ARG A 30 -10.46 -1.54 -3.57
N ALA A 31 -9.96 -1.90 -2.38
CA ALA A 31 -10.64 -2.85 -1.51
C ALA A 31 -11.71 -2.18 -0.63
N ASN A 32 -11.77 -0.85 -0.59
CA ASN A 32 -12.68 -0.10 0.27
C ASN A 32 -14.00 0.27 -0.45
N PRO A 33 -15.15 -0.32 -0.08
CA PRO A 33 -16.43 -0.03 -0.73
C PRO A 33 -16.96 1.38 -0.46
N SER A 34 -16.45 2.08 0.56
CA SER A 34 -16.83 3.45 0.88
C SER A 34 -16.13 4.50 0.00
N VAL A 35 -15.04 4.13 -0.69
CA VAL A 35 -14.27 5.04 -1.54
C VAL A 35 -14.85 5.01 -2.96
N PRO A 36 -15.21 6.17 -3.54
CA PRO A 36 -15.65 6.24 -4.93
C PRO A 36 -14.58 5.70 -5.88
N ALA A 37 -14.96 4.76 -6.73
CA ALA A 37 -14.04 4.18 -7.69
C ALA A 37 -13.61 5.21 -8.75
N ASP A 38 -12.30 5.31 -9.00
CA ASP A 38 -11.77 6.18 -10.04
C ASP A 38 -10.46 5.64 -10.68
N ARG A 39 -9.98 6.39 -11.66
CA ARG A 39 -8.77 6.06 -12.43
C ARG A 39 -7.45 6.38 -11.71
N TYR A 40 -7.51 7.04 -10.55
CA TYR A 40 -6.36 7.47 -9.75
C TYR A 40 -6.10 6.55 -8.56
N GLN A 41 -7.00 5.61 -8.28
CA GLN A 41 -6.74 4.56 -7.29
C GLN A 41 -5.61 3.65 -7.77
N ASP A 42 -4.61 3.49 -6.92
CA ASP A 42 -3.49 2.59 -7.10
C ASP A 42 -3.93 1.12 -6.94
N TYR A 43 -3.09 0.17 -7.37
CA TYR A 43 -3.27 -1.27 -7.10
C TYR A 43 -2.28 -1.71 -6.02
N ASP A 44 -2.75 -1.81 -4.78
CA ASP A 44 -1.98 -2.33 -3.64
C ASP A 44 -2.12 -3.86 -3.60
N ILE A 45 -1.17 -4.55 -4.22
CA ILE A 45 -1.24 -6.01 -4.43
C ILE A 45 -0.19 -6.71 -3.58
N THR A 46 -0.60 -7.74 -2.86
CA THR A 46 0.31 -8.65 -2.16
C THR A 46 0.24 -10.06 -2.74
N TYR A 47 1.38 -10.55 -3.22
CA TYR A 47 1.59 -11.95 -3.60
C TYR A 47 2.23 -12.73 -2.45
N PHE A 48 1.54 -13.77 -2.02
CA PHE A 48 2.01 -14.68 -0.99
C PHE A 48 2.76 -15.84 -1.62
N VAL A 49 3.99 -16.08 -1.15
CA VAL A 49 4.94 -17.05 -1.72
C VAL A 49 5.62 -17.83 -0.60
N HIS A 50 6.05 -19.07 -0.85
CA HIS A 50 6.85 -19.80 0.15
C HIS A 50 8.31 -19.31 0.23
N ASP A 51 8.80 -18.70 -0.84
CA ASP A 51 10.15 -18.15 -0.94
C ASP A 51 10.11 -16.87 -1.79
N ILE A 52 10.62 -15.77 -1.21
CA ILE A 52 10.69 -14.46 -1.86
C ILE A 52 11.90 -14.32 -2.78
N MET A 53 12.94 -15.14 -2.59
CA MET A 53 14.22 -14.97 -3.29
C MET A 53 14.09 -14.93 -4.82
N PRO A 54 13.19 -15.71 -5.47
CA PRO A 54 13.03 -15.62 -6.91
C PRO A 54 12.41 -14.30 -7.41
N PHE A 55 11.83 -13.51 -6.53
CA PHE A 55 11.20 -12.22 -6.81
C PHE A 55 12.00 -11.04 -6.23
N TYR A 56 13.00 -11.32 -5.40
CA TYR A 56 13.85 -10.30 -4.78
C TYR A 56 14.79 -9.69 -5.81
N ASN A 57 14.76 -8.36 -5.96
CA ASN A 57 15.57 -7.61 -6.93
C ASN A 57 15.60 -8.25 -8.34
N ALA A 58 14.42 -8.61 -8.83
CA ALA A 58 14.16 -9.27 -10.11
C ALA A 58 13.33 -8.35 -11.05
N PRO A 59 13.83 -7.15 -11.41
CA PRO A 59 13.11 -6.23 -12.30
C PRO A 59 12.82 -6.85 -13.68
N ASP A 60 13.63 -7.79 -14.15
CA ASP A 60 13.39 -8.52 -15.40
C ASP A 60 12.18 -9.45 -15.33
N TRP A 61 11.86 -10.00 -14.15
CA TRP A 61 10.62 -10.75 -13.96
C TRP A 61 9.42 -9.80 -14.06
N VAL A 62 9.49 -8.66 -13.39
CA VAL A 62 8.44 -7.63 -13.41
C VAL A 62 8.18 -7.14 -14.83
N THR A 63 9.22 -6.75 -15.56
CA THR A 63 9.07 -6.22 -16.92
C THR A 63 8.51 -7.23 -17.91
N ARG A 64 8.85 -8.52 -17.77
CA ARG A 64 8.27 -9.59 -18.58
C ARG A 64 6.81 -9.88 -18.26
N ARG A 65 6.41 -9.75 -17.00
CA ARG A 65 5.05 -10.09 -16.54
C ARG A 65 4.07 -8.93 -16.69
N PHE A 66 4.47 -7.72 -16.32
CA PHE A 66 3.60 -6.53 -16.26
C PHE A 66 3.88 -5.50 -17.36
N GLY A 67 4.97 -5.65 -18.11
CA GLY A 67 5.49 -4.63 -19.02
C GLY A 67 6.49 -3.69 -18.35
N LYS A 68 7.12 -2.83 -19.14
CA LYS A 68 8.14 -1.89 -18.65
C LYS A 68 7.48 -0.67 -17.98
N PRO A 69 7.73 -0.40 -16.68
CA PRO A 69 7.25 0.83 -16.04
C PRO A 69 8.08 2.05 -16.47
N LEU A 70 7.51 3.25 -16.32
CA LEU A 70 8.21 4.53 -16.44
C LEU A 70 9.12 4.77 -15.23
N ILE A 71 8.61 4.47 -14.04
CA ILE A 71 9.30 4.61 -12.76
C ILE A 71 9.12 3.31 -11.99
N MET A 72 10.21 2.78 -11.45
CA MET A 72 10.22 1.64 -10.54
C MET A 72 11.06 1.99 -9.32
N GLN A 73 10.50 1.80 -8.13
CA GLN A 73 11.23 1.84 -6.87
C GLN A 73 11.21 0.46 -6.22
N MET A 74 12.33 0.08 -5.62
CA MET A 74 12.52 -1.15 -4.85
C MET A 74 13.05 -0.72 -3.48
N PRO A 75 12.18 -0.30 -2.56
CA PRO A 75 12.57 0.33 -1.30
C PRO A 75 13.61 -0.48 -0.52
N GLU A 76 13.49 -1.81 -0.49
CA GLU A 76 14.38 -2.72 0.25
C GLU A 76 15.83 -2.72 -0.23
N ILE A 77 16.11 -2.15 -1.42
CA ILE A 77 17.48 -2.02 -1.94
C ILE A 77 17.85 -0.61 -2.38
N MET A 78 16.89 0.33 -2.33
CA MET A 78 17.09 1.73 -2.71
C MET A 78 17.07 2.69 -1.51
N ARG A 79 16.69 2.21 -0.32
CA ARG A 79 16.79 2.92 0.97
C ARG A 79 17.35 1.95 2.02
N ASP A 80 17.48 2.42 3.27
CA ASP A 80 17.78 1.53 4.39
C ASP A 80 16.68 0.45 4.51
N PRO A 81 17.02 -0.84 4.32
CA PRO A 81 16.03 -1.91 4.32
C PRO A 81 15.42 -2.09 5.70
N MET A 82 14.12 -2.39 5.74
CA MET A 82 13.47 -2.78 6.99
C MET A 82 13.92 -4.17 7.46
N GLY A 83 14.27 -5.06 6.53
CA GLY A 83 14.84 -6.38 6.82
C GLY A 83 13.86 -7.37 7.45
N ASP A 84 12.55 -7.14 7.29
CA ASP A 84 11.46 -7.94 7.82
C ASP A 84 11.04 -9.10 6.89
N GLY A 85 11.70 -9.24 5.74
CA GLY A 85 11.40 -10.31 4.78
C GLY A 85 10.27 -9.97 3.80
N HIS A 86 9.83 -8.72 3.77
CA HIS A 86 8.99 -8.18 2.71
C HIS A 86 9.86 -7.66 1.56
N PHE A 87 9.35 -7.71 0.33
CA PHE A 87 9.96 -7.03 -0.81
C PHE A 87 8.88 -6.37 -1.65
N VAL A 88 9.04 -5.08 -2.00
CA VAL A 88 8.04 -4.35 -2.76
C VAL A 88 8.61 -3.70 -4.02
N TYR A 89 7.83 -3.76 -5.09
CA TYR A 89 8.01 -2.96 -6.28
C TYR A 89 6.93 -1.88 -6.34
N LEU A 90 7.33 -0.61 -6.24
CA LEU A 90 6.43 0.53 -6.49
C LEU A 90 6.59 0.95 -7.94
N MET A 91 5.54 0.85 -8.74
CA MET A 91 5.64 0.97 -10.19
C MET A 91 4.62 1.93 -10.76
N LEU A 92 5.08 2.88 -11.58
CA LEU A 92 4.22 3.73 -12.41
C LEU A 92 4.40 3.36 -13.88
N PHE A 93 3.32 2.97 -14.56
CA PHE A 93 3.35 2.53 -15.95
C PHE A 93 3.07 3.67 -16.96
N PRO A 94 3.44 3.51 -18.24
CA PRO A 94 3.21 4.52 -19.28
C PRO A 94 1.74 4.91 -19.49
N ASP A 95 0.83 4.04 -19.09
CA ASP A 95 -0.59 4.28 -19.15
C ASP A 95 -1.16 4.90 -17.87
N GLY A 96 -0.31 5.32 -16.92
CA GLY A 96 -0.71 6.02 -15.71
C GLY A 96 -1.21 5.11 -14.58
N ASN A 97 -1.34 3.80 -14.81
CA ASN A 97 -1.63 2.86 -13.73
C ASN A 97 -0.42 2.79 -12.79
N ARG A 98 -0.68 2.85 -11.48
CA ARG A 98 0.32 2.62 -10.44
C ARG A 98 0.02 1.32 -9.69
N VAL A 99 1.05 0.51 -9.50
CA VAL A 99 0.96 -0.78 -8.80
C VAL A 99 2.04 -0.84 -7.74
N ASP A 100 1.62 -1.05 -6.50
CA ASP A 100 2.49 -1.30 -5.37
C ASP A 100 2.43 -2.82 -5.13
N LEU A 101 3.42 -3.55 -5.65
CA LEU A 101 3.46 -5.02 -5.69
C LEU A 101 4.38 -5.58 -4.61
N SER A 102 3.78 -6.15 -3.58
CA SER A 102 4.44 -6.76 -2.44
C SER A 102 4.59 -8.27 -2.59
N PHE A 103 5.72 -8.81 -2.13
CA PHE A 103 5.95 -10.23 -1.94
C PHE A 103 6.20 -10.53 -0.47
N VAL A 104 5.46 -11.50 0.08
CA VAL A 104 5.56 -11.92 1.48
C VAL A 104 5.55 -13.44 1.59
N PHE A 105 6.25 -13.96 2.60
CA PHE A 105 6.30 -15.39 2.93
C PHE A 105 5.74 -15.71 4.32
N THR A 106 5.13 -14.73 4.97
CA THR A 106 4.48 -14.87 6.27
C THR A 106 2.95 -14.88 6.11
N PRO A 107 2.21 -15.52 7.04
CA PRO A 107 0.76 -15.44 7.05
C PRO A 107 0.28 -13.99 7.12
N TYR A 108 -0.84 -13.70 6.46
CA TYR A 108 -1.49 -12.39 6.53
C TYR A 108 -1.96 -12.11 7.96
N VAL A 109 -1.70 -10.88 8.42
CA VAL A 109 -2.19 -10.35 9.69
C VAL A 109 -3.16 -9.23 9.35
N ASP A 110 -4.42 -9.40 9.76
CA ASP A 110 -5.45 -8.38 9.60
C ASP A 110 -5.20 -7.24 10.59
N ASP A 111 -4.85 -6.07 10.07
CA ASP A 111 -4.63 -4.83 10.82
C ASP A 111 -5.85 -3.90 10.78
N GLY A 112 -6.92 -4.29 10.10
CA GLY A 112 -8.14 -3.51 9.89
C GLY A 112 -8.15 -2.68 8.61
N GLU A 113 -7.09 -2.70 7.79
CA GLU A 113 -7.11 -2.09 6.47
C GLU A 113 -8.08 -2.84 5.54
N PRO A 114 -8.90 -2.14 4.72
CA PRO A 114 -9.72 -2.80 3.71
C PRO A 114 -8.89 -3.74 2.83
N ALA A 115 -9.26 -5.02 2.82
CA ALA A 115 -8.56 -6.05 2.06
C ALA A 115 -9.52 -7.07 1.42
N LEU A 116 -9.20 -7.49 0.19
CA LEU A 116 -9.96 -8.46 -0.60
C LEU A 116 -9.06 -9.61 -1.03
N LEU A 117 -9.47 -10.83 -0.70
CA LEU A 117 -8.84 -12.04 -1.22
C LEU A 117 -9.24 -12.22 -2.70
N LEU A 118 -8.26 -12.11 -3.61
CA LEU A 118 -8.49 -12.25 -5.05
C LEU A 118 -8.23 -13.67 -5.57
N LEU A 119 -7.26 -14.37 -4.97
CA LEU A 119 -6.88 -15.74 -5.34
C LEU A 119 -6.33 -16.47 -4.12
N ASP A 120 -6.74 -17.72 -3.96
CA ASP A 120 -6.15 -18.66 -3.01
C ASP A 120 -6.04 -20.04 -3.66
N LYS A 121 -4.79 -20.51 -3.86
CA LYS A 121 -4.52 -21.84 -4.43
C LYS A 121 -4.48 -22.94 -3.37
N ASP A 122 -4.54 -22.60 -2.09
CA ASP A 122 -4.43 -23.52 -0.96
C ASP A 122 -5.78 -23.80 -0.26
N GLN A 123 -6.88 -23.29 -0.84
CA GLN A 123 -8.26 -23.59 -0.44
C GLN A 123 -8.55 -23.31 1.04
N GLY A 124 -8.08 -22.17 1.55
CA GLY A 124 -8.26 -21.71 2.92
C GLY A 124 -7.24 -22.26 3.92
N ASN A 125 -6.30 -23.10 3.48
CA ASN A 125 -5.25 -23.67 4.34
C ASN A 125 -3.89 -22.97 4.17
N GLY A 126 -3.86 -21.89 3.40
CA GLY A 126 -2.65 -21.16 3.04
C GLY A 126 -2.36 -19.97 3.97
N PHE A 127 -1.86 -18.90 3.36
CA PHE A 127 -1.37 -17.72 4.08
C PHE A 127 -2.45 -16.80 4.64
N ILE A 128 -3.66 -16.83 4.07
CA ILE A 128 -4.69 -15.83 4.34
C ILE A 128 -5.86 -16.50 5.07
N PRO A 129 -6.17 -16.11 6.32
CA PRO A 129 -7.35 -16.60 7.01
C PRO A 129 -8.64 -16.06 6.37
N PRO A 130 -9.82 -16.60 6.69
CA PRO A 130 -11.09 -16.02 6.26
C PRO A 130 -11.19 -14.53 6.63
N LEU A 131 -11.39 -13.69 5.62
CA LEU A 131 -11.47 -12.24 5.79
C LEU A 131 -12.91 -11.80 6.05
N ALA A 132 -13.07 -10.80 6.92
CA ALA A 132 -14.33 -10.09 7.05
C ALA A 132 -14.59 -9.22 5.80
N ALA A 133 -15.83 -8.78 5.62
CA ALA A 133 -16.13 -7.78 4.59
C ALA A 133 -15.29 -6.51 4.85
N PRO A 134 -14.66 -5.91 3.82
CA PRO A 134 -13.79 -4.75 4.01
C PRO A 134 -14.56 -3.57 4.62
N LYS A 135 -13.91 -2.89 5.57
CA LYS A 135 -14.45 -1.71 6.26
C LYS A 135 -13.34 -0.68 6.45
N ASP A 136 -13.69 0.58 6.44
CA ASP A 136 -12.79 1.72 6.61
C ASP A 136 -12.71 2.24 8.05
N THR A 137 -13.27 1.49 9.00
CA THR A 137 -13.37 1.90 10.41
C THR A 137 -12.03 2.17 11.07
N ILE A 138 -10.94 1.59 10.56
CA ILE A 138 -9.57 1.87 11.01
C ILE A 138 -9.19 3.35 10.82
N TRP A 139 -9.76 4.02 9.81
CA TRP A 139 -9.52 5.43 9.51
C TRP A 139 -10.48 6.38 10.22
N HIS A 140 -11.49 5.85 10.93
CA HIS A 140 -12.49 6.67 11.61
C HIS A 140 -11.94 7.22 12.93
N ILE A 141 -11.77 8.55 12.97
CA ILE A 141 -11.43 9.25 14.21
C ILE A 141 -12.54 9.05 15.25
N GLN A 142 -12.13 8.78 16.48
CA GLN A 142 -13.03 8.77 17.62
C GLN A 142 -13.10 10.16 18.25
N PRO A 143 -14.24 10.54 18.86
CA PRO A 143 -14.30 11.76 19.66
C PRO A 143 -13.19 11.74 20.72
N PRO A 144 -12.35 12.78 20.82
CA PRO A 144 -11.32 12.83 21.85
C PRO A 144 -11.99 12.96 23.23
N ASP A 145 -11.33 12.46 24.26
CA ASP A 145 -11.69 12.85 25.63
C ASP A 145 -11.41 14.33 25.89
N GLU A 146 -11.95 14.86 26.99
CA GLU A 146 -11.83 16.28 27.34
C GLU A 146 -10.37 16.72 27.48
N LEU A 147 -9.50 15.87 28.04
CA LEU A 147 -8.10 16.21 28.26
C LEU A 147 -7.37 16.31 26.91
N ASN A 148 -7.55 15.34 26.03
CA ASN A 148 -6.98 15.32 24.69
C ASN A 148 -7.45 16.52 23.86
N TYR A 149 -8.74 16.84 23.90
CA TYR A 149 -9.29 18.02 23.25
C TYR A 149 -8.63 19.31 23.76
N ARG A 150 -8.63 19.54 25.07
CA ARG A 150 -8.06 20.76 25.68
C ARG A 150 -6.56 20.88 25.41
N SER A 151 -5.82 19.78 25.50
CA SER A 151 -4.38 19.74 25.25
C SER A 151 -4.06 20.07 23.80
N CYS A 152 -4.82 19.53 22.85
CA CYS A 152 -4.68 19.85 21.42
C CYS A 152 -4.92 21.35 21.16
N CYS A 153 -6.01 21.91 21.69
CA CYS A 153 -6.29 23.35 21.56
C CYS A 153 -5.19 24.23 22.17
N ASN A 154 -4.72 23.89 23.37
CA ASN A 154 -3.65 24.65 24.01
C ASN A 154 -2.35 24.61 23.19
N ASN A 155 -1.99 23.43 22.68
CA ASN A 155 -0.79 23.28 21.86
C ASN A 155 -0.89 24.05 20.53
N PHE A 156 -2.05 24.04 19.89
CA PHE A 156 -2.30 24.82 18.67
C PHE A 156 -1.99 26.31 18.88
N TRP A 157 -2.56 26.93 19.92
CA TRP A 157 -2.33 28.34 20.22
C TRP A 157 -0.90 28.63 20.66
N TRP A 158 -0.29 27.72 21.41
CA TRP A 158 1.11 27.83 21.80
C TRP A 158 2.04 27.88 20.57
N CYS A 159 1.90 26.92 19.66
CA CYS A 159 2.71 26.82 18.44
C CYS A 159 2.47 27.97 17.46
N LEU A 160 1.25 28.52 17.39
CA LEU A 160 0.92 29.64 16.51
C LEU A 160 1.80 30.88 16.77
N ASN A 161 2.27 31.07 18.01
CA ASN A 161 3.20 32.15 18.33
C ASN A 161 4.57 31.99 17.65
N ASN A 162 4.99 30.75 17.36
CA ASN A 162 6.25 30.47 16.68
C ASN A 162 6.15 30.81 15.18
N VAL A 163 4.99 30.56 14.56
CA VAL A 163 4.68 31.00 13.19
C VAL A 163 4.83 32.52 13.07
N ALA A 164 4.22 33.28 13.98
CA ALA A 164 4.32 34.75 13.96
C ALA A 164 5.76 35.25 14.13
N LYS A 165 6.55 34.61 15.01
CA LYS A 165 7.98 34.93 15.19
C LYS A 165 8.78 34.62 13.93
N GLY A 166 8.54 33.47 13.30
CA GLY A 166 9.21 33.06 12.06
C GLY A 166 8.96 34.05 10.93
N LEU A 167 7.71 34.45 10.73
CA LEU A 167 7.34 35.50 9.76
C LEU A 167 8.04 36.83 10.06
N ALA A 168 8.05 37.27 11.32
CA ALA A 168 8.69 38.52 11.71
C ALA A 168 10.23 38.52 11.54
N ARG A 169 10.84 37.34 11.43
CA ARG A 169 12.28 37.14 11.24
C ARG A 169 12.68 36.81 9.81
N ASP A 170 11.72 36.75 8.89
CA ASP A 170 11.92 36.27 7.51
C ASP A 170 12.41 34.80 7.45
N GLU A 171 11.98 33.98 8.41
CA GLU A 171 12.29 32.54 8.51
C GLU A 171 11.13 31.71 7.92
N LEU A 172 10.81 31.93 6.64
CA LEU A 172 9.68 31.24 5.99
C LEU A 172 9.75 29.70 6.05
N PRO A 173 10.91 29.04 5.84
CA PRO A 173 11.00 27.58 5.96
C PRO A 173 10.69 27.05 7.36
N TYR A 174 10.99 27.82 8.42
CA TYR A 174 10.66 27.46 9.80
C TYR A 174 9.15 27.56 10.07
N THR A 175 8.47 28.46 9.37
CA THR A 175 7.03 28.69 9.51
C THR A 175 6.17 27.62 8.82
N MET A 176 6.72 26.96 7.79
CA MET A 176 6.00 25.99 6.95
C MET A 176 6.14 24.53 7.42
N GLN A 177 6.86 24.28 8.52
CA GLN A 177 6.98 22.98 9.17
C GLN A 177 5.92 22.81 10.24
#